data_AF-A4NXP4-F1
#
_entry.id   AF-A4NXP4-F1
#
_cell.length_a   1.000
_cell.length_b   1.000
_cell.length_c   1.000
_cell.angle_alpha   90.00
_cell.angle_beta   90.00
_cell.angle_gamma   90.00
#
_symmetry.space_group_name_H-M   'P 1'
#
loop_
_entity.id
_entity.type
_entity.pdbx_description
1 polymer ?
#
loop_
_entity_poly.entity_id
_entity_poly.type
_entity_poly.pdbx_seq_one_letter_code
_entity_poly.pdbx_strand_id
1 'polypeptide(L)'
;MGKYDQALLDDYTREEWDTMDGFIDHWRDMTFSYAAVKQLEGKYLVQNRVTGEIYESAQFLYLLVSASLFSKYPKETRLDYVKRFYDATSTFKISLPTPIMAGVRTPTRQFSSCVLIECDDSLDSINATASAIVKYVSQRAGIGINAGAIRALGSEIRGGEAFHTGCIPFYKYFQTAVKSCSQGGVRGGAATLYYPIWHLEAENLLVLKNNRGVEDNRVRHMDYGVQLNKLMYQRLIKGSEINFI
;
A
#
# COMPACT_ATOMS: atom_id res chain seq x y z
N MET A 1 6.36 -7.86 -26.85
CA MET A 1 4.89 -7.86 -26.68
C MET A 1 4.56 -8.55 -25.36
N GLY A 2 3.61 -8.03 -24.57
CA GLY A 2 3.25 -8.58 -23.24
C GLY A 2 3.63 -7.71 -22.02
N LYS A 3 4.03 -6.45 -22.23
CA LYS A 3 4.29 -5.49 -21.13
C LYS A 3 3.09 -4.60 -20.80
N TYR A 4 2.25 -4.33 -21.81
CA TYR A 4 0.97 -3.66 -21.65
C TYR A 4 -0.18 -4.65 -21.69
N ASP A 5 -1.31 -4.25 -21.13
CA ASP A 5 -2.53 -5.05 -21.15
C ASP A 5 -3.14 -5.09 -22.56
N GLN A 6 -3.61 -6.26 -22.97
CA GLN A 6 -4.19 -6.50 -24.30
C GLN A 6 -5.46 -5.68 -24.52
N ALA A 7 -6.20 -5.36 -23.45
CA ALA A 7 -7.43 -4.57 -23.52
C ALA A 7 -7.22 -3.19 -24.16
N LEU A 8 -5.99 -2.63 -24.16
CA LEU A 8 -5.69 -1.38 -24.86
C LEU A 8 -5.87 -1.50 -26.38
N LEU A 9 -5.54 -2.66 -26.96
CA LEU A 9 -5.72 -2.92 -28.39
C LEU A 9 -7.17 -3.32 -28.71
N ASP A 10 -7.88 -3.91 -27.75
CA ASP A 10 -9.26 -4.34 -27.92
C ASP A 10 -10.25 -3.16 -27.74
N ASP A 11 -9.94 -2.20 -26.86
CA ASP A 11 -10.82 -1.08 -26.51
C ASP A 11 -10.70 0.12 -27.47
N TYR A 12 -9.58 0.26 -28.19
CA TYR A 12 -9.29 1.40 -29.07
C TYR A 12 -8.90 0.95 -30.48
N THR A 13 -9.52 1.56 -31.50
CA THR A 13 -9.17 1.27 -32.90
C THR A 13 -7.86 1.94 -33.31
N ARG A 14 -7.34 1.58 -34.49
CA ARG A 14 -6.11 2.19 -35.02
C ARG A 14 -6.26 3.70 -35.22
N GLU A 15 -7.41 4.14 -35.71
CA GLU A 15 -7.73 5.55 -35.94
C GLU A 15 -7.80 6.34 -34.63
N GLU A 16 -8.30 5.72 -33.56
CA GLU A 16 -8.31 6.33 -32.23
C GLU A 16 -6.89 6.46 -31.67
N TRP A 17 -6.01 5.48 -31.93
CA TRP A 17 -4.59 5.59 -31.59
C TRP A 17 -3.89 6.69 -32.37
N ASP A 18 -4.12 6.81 -33.67
CA ASP A 18 -3.54 7.87 -34.49
C ASP A 18 -4.06 9.25 -34.03
N THR A 19 -5.31 9.34 -33.58
CA THR A 19 -5.87 10.57 -32.96
C THR A 19 -5.18 10.90 -31.63
N MET A 20 -4.99 9.90 -30.76
CA MET A 20 -4.33 10.07 -29.46
C MET A 20 -2.85 10.43 -29.58
N ASP A 21 -2.17 9.98 -30.63
CA ASP A 21 -0.78 10.36 -30.92
C ASP A 21 -0.67 11.89 -31.15
N GLY A 22 -1.68 12.49 -31.79
CA GLY A 22 -1.80 13.94 -31.94
C GLY A 22 -2.03 14.72 -30.64
N PHE A 23 -2.35 14.04 -29.52
CA PHE A 23 -2.43 14.69 -28.22
C PHE A 23 -1.07 14.81 -27.53
N ILE A 24 -0.11 13.94 -27.88
CA ILE A 24 1.16 13.82 -27.18
C ILE A 24 2.06 15.01 -27.51
N ASP A 25 2.67 15.59 -26.47
CA ASP A 25 3.76 16.53 -26.60
C ASP A 25 5.00 16.00 -25.86
N HIS A 26 5.91 15.37 -26.62
CA HIS A 26 7.16 14.83 -26.08
C HIS A 26 8.10 15.88 -25.49
N TRP A 27 7.97 17.17 -25.85
CA TRP A 27 8.77 18.22 -25.24
C TRP A 27 8.43 18.47 -23.77
N ARG A 28 7.28 17.99 -23.29
CA ARG A 28 6.94 18.00 -21.86
C ARG A 28 7.92 17.16 -21.03
N ASP A 29 8.62 16.19 -21.62
CA ASP A 29 9.69 15.45 -20.92
C ASP A 29 10.84 16.39 -20.48
N MET A 30 11.05 17.51 -21.16
CA MET A 30 12.07 18.50 -20.79
C MET A 30 11.67 19.40 -19.61
N THR A 31 10.43 19.28 -19.13
CA THR A 31 9.94 20.05 -17.97
C THR A 31 10.20 19.34 -16.64
N PHE A 32 10.68 18.09 -16.67
CA PHE A 32 11.02 17.35 -15.46
C PHE A 32 12.32 17.85 -14.84
N SER A 33 12.32 17.98 -13.50
CA SER A 33 13.56 18.10 -12.75
C SER A 33 14.32 16.77 -12.73
N TYR A 34 15.63 16.82 -12.48
CA TYR A 34 16.46 15.62 -12.37
C TYR A 34 15.90 14.58 -11.38
N ALA A 35 15.42 15.04 -10.21
CA ALA A 35 14.84 14.17 -9.20
C ALA A 35 13.56 13.46 -9.71
N ALA A 36 12.74 14.15 -10.50
CA ALA A 36 11.54 13.56 -11.10
C ALA A 36 11.91 12.49 -12.14
N VAL A 37 12.90 12.76 -13.00
CA VAL A 37 13.44 11.77 -13.96
C VAL A 37 13.93 10.53 -13.23
N LYS A 38 14.65 10.68 -12.11
CA LYS A 38 15.10 9.53 -11.29
C LYS A 38 13.97 8.74 -10.64
N GLN A 39 12.84 9.37 -10.29
CA GLN A 39 11.66 8.60 -9.85
C GLN A 39 10.98 7.88 -11.00
N LEU A 40 10.87 8.51 -12.18
CA LEU A 40 10.30 7.90 -13.37
C LEU A 40 11.09 6.64 -13.76
N GLU A 41 12.39 6.80 -13.97
CA GLU A 41 13.34 5.73 -14.26
C GLU A 41 13.30 4.63 -13.19
N GLY A 42 13.42 5.02 -11.91
CA GLY A 42 13.55 4.05 -10.83
C GLY A 42 12.27 3.31 -10.47
N LYS A 43 11.08 3.88 -10.73
CA LYS A 43 9.83 3.34 -10.15
C LYS A 43 8.63 3.30 -11.09
N TYR A 44 8.48 4.24 -12.01
CA TYR A 44 7.21 4.43 -12.72
C TYR A 44 7.18 3.88 -14.14
N LEU A 45 8.29 3.99 -14.87
CA LEU A 45 8.37 3.47 -16.23
C LEU A 45 8.35 1.94 -16.22
N VAL A 46 7.62 1.37 -17.17
CA VAL A 46 7.57 -0.07 -17.44
C VAL A 46 8.96 -0.50 -17.85
N GLN A 47 9.48 -1.46 -17.08
CA GLN A 47 10.87 -1.89 -17.18
C GLN A 47 11.01 -3.34 -16.77
N ASN A 48 12.08 -3.97 -17.21
CA ASN A 48 12.51 -5.25 -16.69
C ASN A 48 13.39 -5.01 -15.46
N ARG A 49 12.87 -5.37 -14.28
CA ARG A 49 13.56 -5.16 -13.01
C ARG A 49 14.83 -6.00 -12.85
N VAL A 50 15.00 -7.06 -13.64
CA VAL A 50 16.19 -7.93 -13.61
C VAL A 50 17.27 -7.42 -14.56
N THR A 51 16.91 -7.09 -15.80
CA THR A 51 17.88 -6.64 -16.81
C THR A 51 18.14 -5.14 -16.77
N GLY A 52 17.27 -4.35 -16.14
CA GLY A 52 17.31 -2.89 -16.14
C GLY A 52 16.78 -2.23 -17.41
N GLU A 53 16.28 -3.00 -18.37
CA GLU A 53 15.77 -2.47 -19.63
C GLU A 53 14.47 -1.66 -19.43
N ILE A 54 14.43 -0.43 -19.95
CA ILE A 54 13.28 0.48 -19.88
C ILE A 54 12.54 0.45 -21.22
N TYR A 55 11.22 0.31 -21.19
CA TYR A 55 10.40 0.07 -22.38
C TYR A 55 9.58 1.26 -22.87
N GLU A 56 9.57 2.38 -22.15
CA GLU A 56 8.72 3.53 -22.49
C GLU A 56 9.29 4.87 -21.99
N SER A 57 8.70 5.97 -22.48
CA SER A 57 8.94 7.34 -22.00
C SER A 57 7.77 7.84 -21.13
N ALA A 58 7.96 9.00 -20.48
CA ALA A 58 6.96 9.53 -19.55
C ALA A 58 5.66 9.95 -20.26
N GLN A 59 5.71 10.45 -21.49
CA GLN A 59 4.49 10.81 -22.21
C GLN A 59 3.61 9.61 -22.56
N PHE A 60 4.21 8.48 -22.98
CA PHE A 60 3.45 7.24 -23.17
C PHE A 60 2.82 6.77 -21.87
N LEU A 61 3.54 6.89 -20.74
CA LEU A 61 2.97 6.61 -19.43
C LEU A 61 1.69 7.43 -19.17
N TYR A 62 1.73 8.76 -19.33
CA TYR A 62 0.56 9.60 -19.05
C TYR A 62 -0.60 9.32 -20.00
N LEU A 63 -0.32 9.19 -21.29
CA LEU A 63 -1.37 8.94 -22.28
C LEU A 63 -2.03 7.57 -22.02
N LEU A 64 -1.23 6.51 -21.85
CA LEU A 64 -1.76 5.17 -21.65
C LEU A 64 -2.48 5.00 -20.31
N VAL A 65 -2.07 5.74 -19.27
CA VAL A 65 -2.85 5.83 -18.03
C VAL A 65 -4.21 6.47 -18.30
N SER A 66 -4.24 7.59 -19.02
CA SER A 66 -5.48 8.27 -19.40
C SER A 66 -6.40 7.34 -20.22
N ALA A 67 -5.87 6.73 -21.27
CA ALA A 67 -6.58 5.80 -22.14
C ALA A 67 -7.15 4.60 -21.36
N SER A 68 -6.37 4.03 -20.43
CA SER A 68 -6.83 2.89 -19.62
C SER A 68 -7.95 3.27 -18.66
N LEU A 69 -7.88 4.43 -18.00
CA LEU A 69 -8.88 4.86 -17.02
C LEU A 69 -10.23 5.19 -17.66
N PHE A 70 -10.20 5.76 -18.87
CA PHE A 70 -11.40 6.18 -19.59
C PHE A 70 -11.83 5.19 -20.69
N SER A 71 -11.23 3.99 -20.77
CA SER A 71 -11.45 3.06 -21.91
C SER A 71 -12.91 2.66 -22.11
N LYS A 72 -13.70 2.62 -21.02
CA LYS A 72 -15.12 2.23 -21.03
C LYS A 72 -16.09 3.41 -21.14
N TYR A 73 -15.61 4.64 -21.36
CA TYR A 73 -16.49 5.79 -21.59
C TYR A 73 -17.19 5.72 -22.96
N PRO A 74 -18.34 6.39 -23.15
CA PRO A 74 -18.99 6.50 -24.45
C PRO A 74 -18.05 7.10 -25.51
N LYS A 75 -18.03 6.54 -26.72
CA LYS A 75 -17.06 6.90 -27.78
C LYS A 75 -17.08 8.39 -28.14
N GLU A 76 -18.24 9.04 -28.02
CA GLU A 76 -18.47 10.45 -28.32
C GLU A 76 -17.69 11.38 -27.37
N THR A 77 -17.39 10.92 -26.15
CA THR A 77 -16.74 11.73 -25.11
C THR A 77 -15.41 11.16 -24.64
N ARG A 78 -15.16 9.87 -24.88
CA ARG A 78 -13.98 9.13 -24.40
C ARG A 78 -12.67 9.83 -24.73
N LEU A 79 -12.45 10.21 -25.99
CA LEU A 79 -11.19 10.85 -26.41
C LEU A 79 -11.00 12.27 -25.84
N ASP A 80 -12.10 13.02 -25.61
CA ASP A 80 -12.02 14.32 -24.92
C ASP A 80 -11.51 14.15 -23.49
N TYR A 81 -12.06 13.19 -22.75
CA TYR A 81 -11.59 12.89 -21.39
C TYR A 81 -10.13 12.40 -21.37
N VAL A 82 -9.75 11.52 -22.30
CA VAL A 82 -8.36 11.05 -22.43
C VAL A 82 -7.42 12.25 -22.63
N LYS A 83 -7.72 13.15 -23.58
CA LYS A 83 -6.91 14.33 -23.84
C LYS A 83 -6.81 15.25 -22.62
N ARG A 84 -7.95 15.60 -22.01
CA ARG A 84 -8.00 16.52 -20.86
C ARG A 84 -7.24 15.95 -19.65
N PHE A 85 -7.36 14.65 -19.40
CA PHE A 85 -6.64 14.01 -18.30
C PHE A 85 -5.14 13.86 -18.59
N TYR A 86 -4.77 13.53 -19.82
CA TYR A 86 -3.37 13.57 -20.28
C TYR A 86 -2.78 14.96 -20.07
N ASP A 87 -3.46 16.02 -20.51
CA ASP A 87 -3.00 17.40 -20.34
C ASP A 87 -2.86 17.77 -18.86
N ALA A 88 -3.83 17.43 -18.02
CA ALA A 88 -3.80 17.74 -16.59
C ALA A 88 -2.64 17.03 -15.87
N THR A 89 -2.38 15.76 -16.19
CA THR A 89 -1.35 14.95 -15.51
C THR A 89 0.06 15.24 -16.04
N SER A 90 0.24 15.34 -17.35
CA SER A 90 1.54 15.64 -17.98
C SER A 90 2.01 17.09 -17.76
N THR A 91 1.10 18.02 -17.41
CA THR A 91 1.45 19.40 -17.00
C THR A 91 1.40 19.61 -15.49
N PHE A 92 1.42 18.53 -14.70
CA PHE A 92 1.53 18.52 -13.24
C PHE A 92 0.40 19.20 -12.48
N LYS A 93 -0.76 19.43 -13.12
CA LYS A 93 -1.96 19.93 -12.42
C LYS A 93 -2.59 18.87 -11.52
N ILE A 94 -2.41 17.60 -11.87
CA ILE A 94 -2.85 16.44 -11.09
C ILE A 94 -1.67 15.50 -10.88
N SER A 95 -1.41 15.13 -9.62
CA SER A 95 -0.44 14.10 -9.27
C SER A 95 -1.16 12.76 -9.07
N LEU A 96 -0.56 11.68 -9.56
CA LEU A 96 -1.09 10.33 -9.43
C LEU A 96 -0.21 9.48 -8.50
N PRO A 97 -0.81 8.60 -7.68
CA PRO A 97 -0.07 7.73 -6.77
C PRO A 97 0.77 6.69 -7.53
N THR A 98 1.79 6.16 -6.86
CA THR A 98 2.78 5.23 -7.45
C THR A 98 2.15 3.98 -8.09
N PRO A 99 1.17 3.29 -7.48
CA PRO A 99 0.57 2.10 -8.11
C PRO A 99 -0.16 2.42 -9.42
N ILE A 100 -0.73 3.62 -9.53
CA ILE A 100 -1.39 4.08 -10.76
C ILE A 100 -0.33 4.34 -11.84
N MET A 101 0.65 5.18 -11.54
CA MET A 101 1.73 5.56 -12.47
C MET A 101 2.50 4.35 -12.99
N ALA A 102 2.78 3.37 -12.13
CA ALA A 102 3.57 2.18 -12.46
C ALA A 102 2.76 0.98 -12.96
N GLY A 103 1.42 1.04 -12.97
CA GLY A 103 0.59 -0.17 -13.06
C GLY A 103 -0.55 -0.12 -14.06
N VAL A 104 -1.26 1.01 -14.23
CA VAL A 104 -2.59 1.04 -14.85
C VAL A 104 -2.64 0.53 -16.29
N ARG A 105 -1.59 0.73 -17.08
CA ARG A 105 -1.49 0.25 -18.47
C ARG A 105 -0.94 -1.18 -18.60
N THR A 106 -0.53 -1.81 -17.51
CA THR A 106 0.06 -3.16 -17.47
C THR A 106 -1.01 -4.21 -17.14
N PRO A 107 -0.74 -5.51 -17.36
CA PRO A 107 -1.69 -6.59 -17.02
C PRO A 107 -2.07 -6.68 -15.54
N THR A 108 -1.33 -6.02 -14.64
CA THR A 108 -1.67 -6.02 -13.21
C THR A 108 -2.82 -5.06 -12.94
N ARG A 109 -3.89 -5.54 -12.29
CA ARG A 109 -5.12 -4.77 -11.99
C ARG A 109 -5.30 -4.46 -10.50
N GLN A 110 -4.19 -4.27 -9.78
CA GLN A 110 -4.21 -3.76 -8.42
C GLN A 110 -3.57 -2.37 -8.42
N PHE A 111 -4.35 -1.36 -7.99
CA PHE A 111 -3.89 0.03 -7.89
C PHE A 111 -4.08 0.63 -6.49
N SER A 112 -4.59 -0.14 -5.52
CA SER A 112 -4.83 0.35 -4.16
C SER A 112 -3.50 0.50 -3.42
N SER A 113 -3.21 1.73 -3.00
CA SER A 113 -1.97 2.06 -2.28
C SER A 113 -2.01 1.62 -0.81
N CYS A 114 -3.18 1.63 -0.19
CA CYS A 114 -3.38 1.35 1.23
C CYS A 114 -4.49 0.32 1.41
N VAL A 115 -4.26 -0.67 2.27
CA VAL A 115 -5.26 -1.66 2.67
C VAL A 115 -5.32 -1.68 4.19
N LEU A 116 -6.54 -1.62 4.74
CA LEU A 116 -6.79 -1.70 6.18
C LEU A 116 -7.40 -3.07 6.47
N ILE A 117 -6.81 -3.78 7.42
CA ILE A 117 -7.22 -5.12 7.83
C ILE A 117 -7.45 -5.09 9.34
N GLU A 118 -8.61 -5.55 9.78
CA GLU A 118 -8.95 -5.70 11.19
C GLU A 118 -8.88 -7.18 11.56
N CYS A 119 -8.09 -7.47 12.60
CA CYS A 119 -7.89 -8.80 13.14
C CYS A 119 -8.71 -8.94 14.43
N ASP A 120 -9.52 -9.99 14.46
CA ASP A 120 -10.33 -10.37 15.61
C ASP A 120 -9.57 -11.37 16.52
N ASP A 121 -10.10 -11.62 17.70
CA ASP A 121 -9.51 -12.46 18.75
C ASP A 121 -9.77 -13.96 18.50
N SER A 122 -9.35 -14.47 17.34
CA SER A 122 -9.43 -15.88 16.97
C SER A 122 -8.31 -16.29 16.02
N LEU A 123 -7.91 -17.57 16.09
CA LEU A 123 -6.88 -18.10 15.19
C LEU A 123 -7.30 -18.03 13.71
N ASP A 124 -8.59 -18.20 13.42
CA ASP A 124 -9.11 -18.08 12.05
C ASP A 124 -8.94 -16.65 11.52
N SER A 125 -9.26 -15.64 12.34
CA SER A 125 -9.08 -14.23 11.97
C SER A 125 -7.60 -13.84 11.86
N ILE A 126 -6.74 -14.36 12.75
CA ILE A 126 -5.28 -14.17 12.68
C ILE A 126 -4.70 -14.75 11.38
N ASN A 127 -5.10 -15.97 11.01
CA ASN A 127 -4.66 -16.62 9.77
C ASN A 127 -5.20 -15.91 8.52
N ALA A 128 -6.46 -15.48 8.54
CA ALA A 128 -7.06 -14.70 7.46
C ALA A 128 -6.33 -13.36 7.27
N THR A 129 -6.01 -12.67 8.38
CA THR A 129 -5.25 -11.42 8.40
C THR A 129 -3.87 -11.61 7.78
N ALA A 130 -3.08 -12.59 8.24
CA ALA A 130 -1.76 -12.87 7.68
C ALA A 130 -1.82 -13.22 6.19
N SER A 131 -2.80 -14.03 5.79
CA SER A 131 -3.01 -14.40 4.39
C SER A 131 -3.34 -13.19 3.50
N ALA A 132 -4.19 -12.28 4.00
CA ALA A 132 -4.53 -11.04 3.30
C ALA A 132 -3.31 -10.11 3.18
N ILE A 133 -2.50 -9.98 4.23
CA ILE A 133 -1.25 -9.20 4.22
C ILE A 133 -0.34 -9.68 3.09
N VAL A 134 -0.01 -10.97 3.03
CA VAL A 134 0.89 -11.53 2.01
C VAL A 134 0.37 -11.21 0.60
N LYS A 135 -0.93 -11.42 0.37
CA LYS A 135 -1.56 -11.19 -0.94
C LYS A 135 -1.43 -9.72 -1.36
N TYR A 136 -1.75 -8.78 -0.47
CA TYR A 136 -1.74 -7.35 -0.79
C TYR A 136 -0.33 -6.73 -0.85
N VAL A 137 0.60 -7.18 0.00
CA VAL A 137 2.00 -6.71 -0.08
C VAL A 137 2.63 -7.13 -1.40
N SER A 138 2.37 -8.35 -1.88
CA SER A 138 2.85 -8.81 -3.20
C SER A 138 2.36 -7.92 -4.36
N GLN A 139 1.23 -7.23 -4.16
CA GLN A 139 0.54 -6.42 -5.17
C GLN A 139 0.65 -4.91 -4.92
N ARG A 140 1.74 -4.47 -4.29
CA ARG A 140 2.11 -3.06 -4.14
C ARG A 140 1.36 -2.25 -3.06
N ALA A 141 0.59 -2.88 -2.17
CA ALA A 141 -0.10 -2.15 -1.09
C ALA A 141 0.75 -1.96 0.17
N GLY A 142 0.58 -0.82 0.84
CA GLY A 142 0.94 -0.63 2.25
C GLY A 142 -0.21 -1.06 3.16
N ILE A 143 0.11 -1.58 4.34
CA ILE A 143 -0.86 -2.24 5.21
C ILE A 143 -1.10 -1.47 6.52
N GLY A 144 -2.36 -1.24 6.87
CA GLY A 144 -2.78 -0.90 8.23
C GLY A 144 -3.42 -2.13 8.89
N ILE A 145 -2.95 -2.52 10.07
CA ILE A 145 -3.44 -3.70 10.80
C ILE A 145 -4.06 -3.23 12.12
N ASN A 146 -5.37 -3.35 12.30
CA ASN A 146 -5.95 -3.23 13.63
C ASN A 146 -5.86 -4.60 14.33
N ALA A 147 -5.05 -4.72 15.37
CA ALA A 147 -4.85 -5.98 16.10
C ALA A 147 -5.04 -5.82 17.61
N GLY A 148 -5.65 -4.70 18.04
CA GLY A 148 -5.91 -4.41 19.45
C GLY A 148 -7.01 -5.26 20.10
N ALA A 149 -7.70 -6.11 19.33
CA ALA A 149 -8.70 -7.04 19.87
C ALA A 149 -8.09 -8.35 20.39
N ILE A 150 -6.86 -8.71 19.95
CA ILE A 150 -6.19 -9.94 20.38
C ILE A 150 -5.99 -9.89 21.90
N ARG A 151 -6.47 -10.92 22.60
CA ARG A 151 -6.42 -10.94 24.06
C ARG A 151 -4.99 -10.96 24.62
N ALA A 152 -4.85 -10.44 25.83
CA ALA A 152 -3.56 -10.29 26.47
C ALA A 152 -2.90 -11.61 26.92
N LEU A 153 -1.59 -11.59 27.11
CA LEU A 153 -0.79 -12.65 27.73
C LEU A 153 -1.43 -13.12 29.06
N GLY A 154 -1.52 -14.44 29.23
CA GLY A 154 -2.08 -15.06 30.44
C GLY A 154 -3.61 -15.15 30.45
N SER A 155 -4.31 -14.59 29.46
CA SER A 155 -5.76 -14.76 29.32
C SER A 155 -6.13 -16.23 29.15
N GLU A 156 -7.31 -16.60 29.64
CA GLU A 156 -7.82 -17.96 29.60
C GLU A 156 -8.22 -18.40 28.19
N ILE A 157 -7.89 -19.65 27.84
CA ILE A 157 -8.33 -20.31 26.61
C ILE A 157 -9.17 -21.54 27.00
N ARG A 158 -10.38 -21.64 26.42
CA ARG A 158 -11.31 -22.78 26.56
C ARG A 158 -11.54 -23.22 28.01
N GLY A 159 -11.85 -22.28 28.91
CA GLY A 159 -12.16 -22.64 30.30
C GLY A 159 -10.94 -23.12 31.09
N GLY A 160 -9.73 -22.68 30.72
CA GLY A 160 -8.50 -22.94 31.47
C GLY A 160 -7.65 -24.08 30.92
N GLU A 161 -8.03 -24.65 29.77
CA GLU A 161 -7.24 -25.69 29.09
C GLU A 161 -5.85 -25.20 28.67
N ALA A 162 -5.71 -23.90 28.37
CA ALA A 162 -4.44 -23.29 28.02
C ALA A 162 -4.37 -21.82 28.47
N PHE A 163 -3.14 -21.31 28.57
CA PHE A 163 -2.87 -19.90 28.76
C PHE A 163 -2.54 -19.24 27.42
N HIS A 164 -3.06 -18.04 27.19
CA HIS A 164 -2.76 -17.26 26.00
C HIS A 164 -1.31 -16.74 26.03
N THR A 165 -0.58 -16.84 24.92
CA THR A 165 0.83 -16.44 24.81
C THR A 165 1.04 -14.96 24.49
N GLY A 166 -0.05 -14.20 24.42
CA GLY A 166 -0.04 -12.74 24.24
C GLY A 166 0.03 -12.27 22.80
N CYS A 167 0.09 -10.95 22.63
CA CYS A 167 0.02 -10.30 21.32
C CYS A 167 1.32 -10.42 20.51
N ILE A 168 2.47 -10.36 21.19
CA ILE A 168 3.78 -10.22 20.55
C ILE A 168 4.10 -11.35 19.55
N PRO A 169 3.84 -12.64 19.83
CA PRO A 169 4.04 -13.71 18.85
C PRO A 169 3.23 -13.51 17.56
N PHE A 170 1.97 -13.07 17.66
CA PHE A 170 1.15 -12.77 16.49
C PHE A 170 1.63 -11.53 15.74
N TYR A 171 2.14 -10.51 16.45
CA TYR A 171 2.70 -9.33 15.80
C TYR A 171 3.99 -9.68 15.04
N LYS A 172 4.81 -10.61 15.54
CA LYS A 172 5.94 -11.18 14.79
C LYS A 172 5.47 -11.91 13.54
N TYR A 173 4.40 -12.70 13.64
CA TYR A 173 3.81 -13.39 12.50
C TYR A 173 3.29 -12.41 11.43
N PHE A 174 2.64 -11.32 11.83
CA PHE A 174 2.26 -10.26 10.90
C PHE A 174 3.48 -9.56 10.29
N GLN A 175 4.54 -9.32 11.06
CA GLN A 175 5.77 -8.73 10.53
C GLN A 175 6.40 -9.61 9.44
N THR A 176 6.48 -10.92 9.64
CA THR A 176 7.03 -11.82 8.62
C THR A 176 6.14 -11.88 7.38
N ALA A 177 4.81 -11.86 7.55
CA ALA A 177 3.86 -11.71 6.44
C ALA A 177 4.07 -10.39 5.67
N VAL A 178 4.33 -9.27 6.34
CA VAL A 178 4.61 -7.98 5.71
C VAL A 178 5.94 -7.99 4.95
N LYS A 179 6.93 -8.76 5.41
CA LYS A 179 8.27 -8.84 4.81
C LYS A 179 8.46 -9.99 3.82
N SER A 180 7.44 -10.82 3.61
CA SER A 180 7.54 -12.00 2.73
C SER A 180 7.69 -11.64 1.25
N CYS A 181 7.28 -10.44 0.84
CA CYS A 181 7.35 -9.98 -0.55
C CYS A 181 7.87 -8.54 -0.64
N SER A 182 8.57 -8.23 -1.73
CA SER A 182 8.78 -6.84 -2.13
C SER A 182 7.49 -6.30 -2.75
N GLN A 183 7.14 -5.05 -2.46
CA GLN A 183 5.93 -4.32 -2.87
C GLN A 183 5.87 -4.22 -4.40
N GLY A 184 5.50 -5.31 -5.08
CA GLY A 184 5.54 -5.52 -6.53
C GLY A 184 6.89 -5.17 -7.19
N GLY A 185 8.00 -5.45 -6.51
CA GLY A 185 9.36 -5.17 -6.99
C GLY A 185 9.79 -3.70 -6.95
N VAL A 186 9.02 -2.82 -6.29
CA VAL A 186 9.30 -1.35 -6.27
C VAL A 186 9.91 -0.89 -4.94
N ARG A 187 9.42 -1.39 -3.79
CA ARG A 187 9.87 -1.04 -2.43
C ARG A 187 9.69 -2.22 -1.46
N GLY A 188 10.26 -2.15 -0.25
CA GLY A 188 9.98 -3.14 0.80
C GLY A 188 8.59 -2.96 1.40
N GLY A 189 7.91 -4.06 1.75
CA GLY A 189 6.62 -4.01 2.43
C GLY A 189 6.68 -3.23 3.74
N ALA A 190 5.68 -2.40 3.98
CA ALA A 190 5.56 -1.56 5.18
C ALA A 190 4.16 -1.70 5.77
N ALA A 191 4.10 -1.69 7.10
CA ALA A 191 2.84 -1.79 7.82
C ALA A 191 2.85 -0.96 9.11
N THR A 192 1.68 -0.44 9.47
CA THR A 192 1.40 0.16 10.77
C THR A 192 0.36 -0.67 11.49
N LEU A 193 0.67 -1.11 12.72
CA LEU A 193 -0.21 -1.90 13.56
C LEU A 193 -0.84 -1.01 14.65
N TYR A 194 -2.14 -1.14 14.87
CA TYR A 194 -2.91 -0.33 15.81
C TYR A 194 -3.38 -1.14 17.01
N TYR A 195 -3.30 -0.52 18.20
CA TYR A 195 -3.83 -1.04 19.46
C TYR A 195 -4.23 0.11 20.40
N PRO A 196 -5.18 -0.10 21.32
CA PRO A 196 -5.55 0.91 22.30
C PRO A 196 -4.51 1.09 23.40
N ILE A 197 -4.33 2.33 23.88
CA ILE A 197 -3.40 2.62 25.00
C ILE A 197 -3.82 1.94 26.31
N TRP A 198 -5.10 1.58 26.44
CA TRP A 198 -5.64 0.87 27.59
C TRP A 198 -5.55 -0.64 27.47
N HIS A 199 -4.91 -1.19 26.43
CA HIS A 199 -4.69 -2.63 26.32
C HIS A 199 -3.82 -3.14 27.47
N LEU A 200 -4.13 -4.30 28.05
CA LEU A 200 -3.35 -4.89 29.17
C LEU A 200 -1.84 -5.04 28.89
N GLU A 201 -1.46 -5.29 27.64
CA GLU A 201 -0.05 -5.36 27.22
C GLU A 201 0.55 -4.00 26.75
N ALA A 202 -0.16 -2.87 26.85
CA ALA A 202 0.21 -1.61 26.20
C ALA A 202 1.67 -1.17 26.45
N GLU A 203 2.16 -1.28 27.68
CA GLU A 203 3.56 -0.93 28.01
C GLU A 203 4.59 -1.79 27.28
N ASN A 204 4.31 -3.10 27.12
CA ASN A 204 5.14 -4.01 26.33
C ASN A 204 5.06 -3.69 24.84
N LEU A 205 3.87 -3.33 24.35
CA LEU A 205 3.64 -2.99 22.94
C LEU A 205 4.31 -1.66 22.54
N LEU A 206 4.38 -0.68 23.46
CA LEU A 206 5.00 0.63 23.22
C LEU A 206 6.50 0.53 22.90
N VAL A 207 7.19 -0.47 23.46
CA VAL A 207 8.65 -0.62 23.35
C VAL A 207 9.09 -1.57 22.23
N LEU A 208 8.17 -2.07 21.39
CA LEU A 208 8.48 -3.06 20.36
C LEU A 208 9.54 -2.63 19.34
N LYS A 209 9.65 -1.31 19.07
CA LYS A 209 10.68 -0.74 18.18
C LYS A 209 11.99 -0.39 18.89
N ASN A 210 12.06 -0.46 20.22
CA ASN A 210 13.26 -0.10 20.96
C ASN A 210 14.43 -1.02 20.54
N ASN A 211 15.59 -0.43 20.23
CA ASN A 211 16.76 -1.18 19.79
C ASN A 211 17.35 -2.05 20.90
N ARG A 212 17.22 -1.64 22.17
CA ARG A 212 17.62 -2.43 23.35
C ARG A 212 16.50 -3.35 23.80
N GLY A 213 16.82 -4.62 24.03
CA GLY A 213 15.87 -5.66 24.46
C GLY A 213 16.35 -7.04 24.05
N VAL A 214 15.52 -8.06 24.25
CA VAL A 214 15.73 -9.40 23.70
C VAL A 214 14.91 -9.56 22.43
N GLU A 215 15.31 -10.43 21.51
CA GLU A 215 14.57 -10.54 20.25
C GLU A 215 13.13 -10.99 20.46
N ASP A 216 12.85 -11.86 21.44
CA ASP A 216 11.51 -12.40 21.69
C ASP A 216 10.47 -11.33 22.02
N ASN A 217 10.87 -10.23 22.67
CA ASN A 217 9.97 -9.14 23.05
C ASN A 217 10.08 -7.91 22.13
N ARG A 218 10.56 -8.09 20.90
CA ARG A 218 10.76 -7.00 19.92
C ARG A 218 10.19 -7.33 18.56
N VAL A 219 9.61 -6.31 17.93
CA VAL A 219 9.01 -6.36 16.59
C VAL A 219 9.30 -5.02 15.92
N ARG A 220 10.51 -4.87 15.39
CA ARG A 220 11.09 -3.54 15.05
C ARG A 220 10.77 -3.06 13.64
N HIS A 221 10.36 -3.94 12.73
CA HIS A 221 10.20 -3.67 11.30
C HIS A 221 8.75 -3.40 10.87
N MET A 222 7.89 -3.09 11.83
CA MET A 222 6.57 -2.46 11.65
C MET A 222 6.52 -1.16 12.45
N ASP A 223 5.62 -0.26 12.06
CA ASP A 223 5.27 0.94 12.83
C ASP A 223 4.02 0.68 13.68
N TYR A 224 3.76 1.53 14.68
CA TYR A 224 2.67 1.33 15.63
C TYR A 224 1.84 2.61 15.79
N GLY A 225 0.52 2.46 15.76
CA GLY A 225 -0.46 3.50 16.03
C GLY A 225 -1.17 3.26 17.35
N VAL A 226 -0.88 4.09 18.35
CA VAL A 226 -1.54 4.03 19.66
C VAL A 226 -2.88 4.75 19.56
N GLN A 227 -3.98 4.04 19.83
CA GLN A 227 -5.32 4.63 19.81
C GLN A 227 -5.60 5.29 21.17
N LEU A 228 -5.95 6.57 21.14
CA LEU A 228 -6.31 7.37 22.31
C LEU A 228 -7.70 7.98 22.12
N ASN A 229 -8.38 8.23 23.22
CA ASN A 229 -9.63 9.01 23.24
C ASN A 229 -9.52 10.14 24.27
N LYS A 230 -10.57 10.97 24.33
CA LYS A 230 -10.63 12.14 25.24
C LYS A 230 -10.38 11.77 26.72
N LEU A 231 -10.85 10.61 27.17
CA LEU A 231 -10.70 10.18 28.57
C LEU A 231 -9.22 10.00 28.93
N MET A 232 -8.41 9.42 28.03
CA MET A 232 -6.98 9.22 28.26
C MET A 232 -6.25 10.55 28.51
N TYR A 233 -6.56 11.57 27.70
CA TYR A 233 -6.01 12.92 27.90
C TYR A 233 -6.49 13.56 29.21
N GLN A 234 -7.75 13.35 29.62
CA GLN A 234 -8.25 13.87 30.89
C GLN A 234 -7.53 13.26 32.10
N ARG A 235 -7.21 11.96 32.05
CA ARG A 235 -6.41 11.30 33.09
C ARG A 235 -5.01 11.90 33.17
N LEU A 236 -4.36 12.08 32.02
CA LEU A 236 -3.04 12.73 31.93
C LEU A 236 -3.03 14.13 32.55
N ILE A 237 -3.97 15.00 32.17
CA ILE A 237 -4.03 16.39 32.67
C ILE A 237 -4.24 16.43 34.19
N LYS A 238 -5.02 15.49 34.74
CA LYS A 238 -5.32 15.41 36.17
C LYS A 238 -4.25 14.65 36.97
N GLY A 239 -3.20 14.12 36.33
CA GLY A 239 -2.24 13.23 36.98
C GLY A 239 -2.90 11.97 37.57
N SER A 240 -3.94 11.47 36.92
CA SER A 240 -4.70 10.29 37.38
C SER A 240 -4.28 9.02 36.64
N GLU A 241 -4.46 7.87 37.28
CA GLU A 241 -4.14 6.55 36.73
C GLU A 241 -5.01 6.18 35.50
N ILE A 242 -4.44 5.35 34.62
CA ILE A 242 -5.13 4.68 33.52
C ILE A 242 -5.23 3.20 33.87
N ASN A 243 -6.43 2.64 33.83
CA ASN A 243 -6.63 1.20 34.03
C ASN A 243 -6.44 0.49 32.69
N PHE A 244 -5.58 -0.51 32.66
CA PHE A 244 -5.46 -1.40 31.52
C PHE A 244 -6.52 -2.52 31.60
N ILE A 245 -7.07 -2.89 30.44
CA ILE A 245 -8.15 -3.85 30.26
C ILE A 245 -7.84 -4.84 29.14
#